data_AF-A0A1I4LVN4-F1
#
_entry.id   AF-A0A1I4LVN4-F1
#
_cell.length_a   1.000
_cell.length_b   1.000
_cell.length_c   1.000
_cell.angle_alpha   90.00
_cell.angle_beta   90.00
_cell.angle_gamma   90.00
#
_symmetry.space_group_name_H-M   'P 1'
#
loop_
_entity.id
_entity.type
_entity.pdbx_description
1 polymer ?
#
loop_
_entity_poly.entity_id
_entity_poly.type
_entity_poly.pdbx_seq_one_letter_code
_entity_poly.pdbx_strand_id
1 'polypeptide(L)'
;MKRMHVAAFCAFSILLTGCTSNSSAADDSGSTHQENTQEVGSSQEAQEPSQQETASSSNDTSASSTNSGVEKQSFDNSEKAAAAISDYRTVKQTNIDLGHGITALQDAGAGHKFISWNEGNWLIKIDYPIQSKYAVKNHPDSRKLAETIVAYLETHYLPAPDNQGVIKIQGFKDSPSSVVKWQDGRVVYELKSEKNNPMELIKRAVEAGKNL
;
A
#
# COMPACT_ATOMS: atom_id res chain seq x y z
N MET A 1 -55.95 -36.57 9.57
CA MET A 1 -55.57 -36.95 10.95
C MET A 1 -54.23 -36.32 11.25
N LYS A 2 -54.18 -35.50 12.31
CA LYS A 2 -53.01 -34.75 12.80
C LYS A 2 -52.01 -35.69 13.49
N ARG A 3 -50.72 -35.33 13.43
CA ARG A 3 -49.62 -35.50 14.44
C ARG A 3 -48.29 -35.69 13.70
N MET A 4 -47.15 -35.10 14.05
CA MET A 4 -46.79 -34.14 15.10
C MET A 4 -45.39 -33.62 14.70
N HIS A 5 -45.15 -32.32 14.81
CA HIS A 5 -43.80 -31.76 14.73
C HIS A 5 -43.04 -32.12 16.02
N VAL A 6 -41.80 -32.58 15.88
CA VAL A 6 -40.83 -32.61 16.98
C VAL A 6 -39.72 -31.64 16.64
N ALA A 7 -39.82 -30.45 17.24
CA ALA A 7 -38.73 -29.51 17.35
C ALA A 7 -37.78 -30.00 18.46
N ALA A 8 -36.52 -30.24 18.12
CA ALA A 8 -35.47 -30.44 19.10
C ALA A 8 -34.77 -29.11 19.35
N PHE A 9 -35.17 -28.44 20.43
CA PHE A 9 -34.40 -27.38 21.09
C PHE A 9 -33.22 -28.06 21.81
N CYS A 10 -32.00 -27.87 21.31
CA CYS A 10 -30.80 -28.17 22.08
C CYS A 10 -30.21 -26.86 22.61
N ALA A 11 -30.13 -26.84 23.95
CA ALA A 11 -29.76 -25.71 24.77
C ALA A 11 -28.29 -25.28 24.57
N PHE A 12 -28.10 -23.98 24.76
CA PHE A 12 -26.84 -23.32 25.04
C PHE A 12 -26.04 -24.05 26.13
N SER A 13 -24.76 -24.28 25.89
CA SER A 13 -23.75 -24.49 26.94
C SER A 13 -22.47 -23.80 26.49
N ILE A 14 -22.25 -22.60 27.03
CA ILE A 14 -20.99 -21.88 26.95
C ILE A 14 -20.05 -22.55 27.97
N LEU A 15 -19.00 -23.21 27.48
CA LEU A 15 -17.86 -23.58 28.32
C LEU A 15 -16.80 -22.49 28.19
N LEU A 16 -16.59 -21.77 29.28
CA LEU A 16 -15.43 -20.90 29.47
C LEU A 16 -14.20 -21.78 29.74
N THR A 17 -13.33 -21.91 28.75
CA THR A 17 -11.99 -22.48 28.95
C THR A 17 -11.00 -21.33 29.08
N GLY A 18 -10.62 -21.05 30.32
CA GLY A 18 -9.41 -20.30 30.64
C GLY A 18 -8.23 -21.26 30.68
N CYS A 19 -7.18 -20.96 29.90
CA CYS A 19 -5.85 -21.50 30.13
C CYS A 19 -4.85 -20.35 30.16
N THR A 20 -4.44 -20.02 31.39
CA THR A 20 -3.25 -19.27 31.72
C THR A 20 -2.02 -20.10 31.36
N SER A 21 -1.01 -19.49 30.72
CA SER A 21 0.27 -20.15 30.41
C SER A 21 1.36 -19.61 31.32
N ASN A 22 1.46 -20.27 32.46
CA ASN A 22 2.64 -20.61 33.27
C ASN A 22 3.93 -19.77 33.13
N SER A 23 4.23 -19.05 34.21
CA SER A 23 5.58 -18.71 34.64
C SER A 23 6.30 -19.95 35.18
N SER A 24 7.61 -20.07 34.93
CA SER A 24 8.50 -20.88 35.77
C SER A 24 9.84 -20.18 35.86
N ALA A 25 10.10 -19.58 37.02
CA ALA A 25 11.40 -19.16 37.49
C ALA A 25 11.50 -19.57 38.96
N ALA A 26 12.53 -20.34 39.27
CA ALA A 26 13.19 -20.58 40.57
C ALA A 26 14.64 -20.89 40.15
N ASP A 27 15.70 -20.33 40.71
CA ASP A 27 16.16 -20.09 42.09
C ASP A 27 17.19 -18.92 41.98
N ASP A 28 17.81 -18.29 42.99
CA ASP A 28 17.76 -18.14 44.45
C ASP A 28 18.98 -17.24 44.78
N SER A 29 19.03 -16.71 46.00
CA SER A 29 20.18 -16.12 46.70
C SER A 29 20.50 -14.65 46.40
N GLY A 30 20.07 -13.80 47.33
CA GLY A 30 20.42 -12.39 47.42
C GLY A 30 21.57 -12.07 48.38
N SER A 31 21.58 -10.79 48.78
CA SER A 31 22.40 -10.12 49.81
C SER A 31 23.59 -9.31 49.25
N THR A 32 23.89 -8.04 49.56
CA THR A 32 23.30 -6.99 50.43
C THR A 32 24.11 -5.66 50.30
N HIS A 33 23.43 -4.51 50.50
CA HIS A 33 23.83 -3.13 50.94
C HIS A 33 24.98 -2.31 50.26
N GLN A 34 24.64 -1.11 49.74
CA GLN A 34 24.86 0.27 50.28
C GLN A 34 26.31 0.79 50.22
N GLU A 35 26.55 1.93 49.55
CA GLU A 35 26.66 3.27 50.17
C GLU A 35 27.02 4.35 49.14
N ASN A 36 26.52 5.55 49.41
CA ASN A 36 26.69 6.85 48.76
C ASN A 36 28.14 7.38 48.85
N THR A 37 28.56 8.29 47.97
CA THR A 37 29.06 9.67 48.29
C THR A 37 29.81 10.32 47.12
N GLN A 38 29.57 11.62 47.02
CA GLN A 38 29.94 12.69 46.09
C GLN A 38 31.44 13.05 45.89
N GLU A 39 31.66 13.62 44.70
CA GLU A 39 32.37 14.87 44.34
C GLU A 39 33.92 14.97 44.21
N VAL A 40 34.30 15.69 43.13
CA VAL A 40 35.22 16.86 43.02
C VAL A 40 36.27 16.75 41.89
N GLY A 41 36.32 17.78 41.03
CA GLY A 41 37.53 18.28 40.35
C GLY A 41 37.51 18.24 38.81
N SER A 42 37.06 19.27 38.08
CA SER A 42 37.73 20.56 37.71
C SER A 42 38.58 20.53 36.43
N SER A 43 37.99 21.08 35.35
CA SER A 43 38.46 22.06 34.36
C SER A 43 39.81 21.97 33.58
N GLN A 44 39.65 21.93 32.24
CA GLN A 44 40.26 22.72 31.14
C GLN A 44 41.79 22.88 30.99
N GLU A 45 42.33 22.53 29.81
CA GLU A 45 43.01 23.46 28.86
C GLU A 45 43.20 22.83 27.46
N ALA A 46 43.67 23.61 26.48
CA ALA A 46 43.16 23.70 25.12
C ALA A 46 44.07 23.22 23.95
N GLN A 47 43.45 23.21 22.76
CA GLN A 47 43.96 23.50 21.39
C GLN A 47 44.49 22.39 20.43
N GLU A 48 43.85 22.41 19.24
CA GLU A 48 44.06 21.90 17.86
C GLU A 48 45.52 21.87 17.29
N PRO A 49 45.80 21.40 16.03
CA PRO A 49 44.92 20.86 14.97
C PRO A 49 45.46 19.62 14.19
N SER A 50 44.61 18.96 13.40
CA SER A 50 45.00 18.50 12.03
C SER A 50 43.81 17.88 11.28
N GLN A 51 43.71 18.23 10.00
CA GLN A 51 42.67 17.83 9.07
C GLN A 51 42.92 16.44 8.47
N GLN A 52 41.84 15.70 8.19
CA GLN A 52 41.83 14.74 7.08
C GLN A 52 40.39 14.49 6.57
N GLU A 53 40.23 14.66 5.27
CA GLU A 53 39.02 14.38 4.48
C GLU A 53 38.61 12.90 4.54
N THR A 54 37.31 12.61 4.60
CA THR A 54 36.76 11.39 3.97
C THR A 54 35.28 11.58 3.57
N ALA A 55 35.09 11.66 2.25
CA ALA A 55 34.01 11.11 1.43
C ALA A 55 32.51 11.33 1.74
N SER A 56 31.89 12.08 0.83
CA SER A 56 30.57 11.89 0.20
C SER A 56 29.43 11.31 1.03
N SER A 57 28.61 12.22 1.56
CA SER A 57 27.17 11.97 1.67
C SER A 57 26.50 12.48 0.39
N SER A 58 26.08 11.55 -0.48
CA SER A 58 25.29 11.87 -1.66
C SER A 58 23.95 12.45 -1.20
N ASN A 59 23.82 13.77 -1.25
CA ASN A 59 22.53 14.43 -1.18
C ASN A 59 21.75 14.08 -2.45
N ASP A 60 20.87 13.09 -2.35
CA ASP A 60 19.89 12.69 -3.35
C ASP A 60 18.95 13.88 -3.62
N THR A 61 19.39 14.80 -4.50
CA THR A 61 18.61 15.98 -4.85
C THR A 61 17.63 15.59 -5.95
N SER A 62 16.49 15.03 -5.54
CA SER A 62 15.32 14.82 -6.37
C SER A 62 14.77 16.17 -6.84
N ALA A 63 15.01 16.53 -8.10
CA ALA A 63 14.34 17.68 -8.73
C ALA A 63 12.89 17.28 -9.07
N SER A 64 11.93 17.89 -8.37
CA SER A 64 10.50 17.77 -8.66
C SER A 64 10.08 18.88 -9.62
N SER A 65 9.34 18.53 -10.68
CA SER A 65 8.81 19.50 -11.65
C SER A 65 7.40 19.11 -12.07
N THR A 66 6.47 20.06 -11.95
CA THR A 66 5.04 19.85 -12.28
C THR A 66 4.73 20.50 -13.63
N ASN A 67 4.58 19.69 -14.67
CA ASN A 67 3.97 20.12 -15.94
C ASN A 67 2.73 19.23 -16.16
N SER A 68 1.58 19.83 -16.47
CA SER A 68 0.30 19.11 -16.72
C SER A 68 -0.38 18.44 -15.52
N GLY A 69 0.02 18.81 -14.30
CA GLY A 69 -0.46 18.20 -13.05
C GLY A 69 -0.03 16.73 -12.90
N VAL A 70 1.00 16.32 -13.65
CA VAL A 70 1.79 15.10 -13.43
C VAL A 70 3.02 15.53 -12.64
N GLU A 71 3.20 14.95 -11.45
CA GLU A 71 4.42 15.11 -10.66
C GLU A 71 5.52 14.25 -11.29
N LYS A 72 6.72 14.81 -11.42
CA LYS A 72 7.90 14.09 -11.94
C LYS A 72 8.99 14.08 -10.88
N GLN A 73 9.63 12.93 -10.69
CA GLN A 73 10.78 12.78 -9.81
C GLN A 73 11.89 12.03 -10.54
N SER A 74 13.08 12.64 -10.63
CA SER A 74 14.26 12.01 -11.22
C SER A 74 15.09 11.28 -10.18
N PHE A 75 15.65 10.15 -10.57
CA PHE A 75 16.57 9.33 -9.79
C PHE A 75 17.90 9.16 -10.54
N ASP A 76 18.89 8.55 -9.88
CA ASP A 76 20.18 8.27 -10.51
C ASP A 76 20.06 7.34 -11.72
N ASN A 77 19.26 6.28 -11.59
CA ASN A 77 19.07 5.25 -12.60
C ASN A 77 17.67 4.63 -12.55
N SER A 78 17.35 3.80 -13.54
CA SER A 78 16.04 3.15 -13.68
C SER A 78 15.71 2.17 -12.56
N GLU A 79 16.71 1.48 -12.00
CA GLU A 79 16.48 0.57 -10.86
C GLU A 79 16.02 1.33 -9.61
N LYS A 80 16.65 2.48 -9.32
CA LYS A 80 16.24 3.37 -8.22
C LYS A 80 14.85 3.97 -8.48
N ALA A 81 14.56 4.37 -9.71
CA ALA A 81 13.23 4.85 -10.09
C ALA A 81 12.15 3.78 -9.90
N ALA A 82 12.41 2.54 -10.35
CA ALA A 82 11.53 1.41 -10.15
C ALA A 82 11.31 1.13 -8.65
N ALA A 83 12.39 1.08 -7.85
CA ALA A 83 12.32 0.84 -6.41
C ALA A 83 11.49 1.90 -5.64
N ALA A 84 11.41 3.13 -6.15
CA ALA A 84 10.57 4.18 -5.57
C ALA A 84 9.06 3.95 -5.79
N ILE A 85 8.68 3.03 -6.68
CA ILE A 85 7.29 2.63 -6.91
C ILE A 85 6.95 1.47 -5.96
N SER A 86 6.44 1.79 -4.79
CA SER A 86 6.09 0.79 -3.78
C SER A 86 4.86 -0.05 -4.15
N ASP A 87 4.80 -1.27 -3.58
CA ASP A 87 3.69 -2.24 -3.63
C ASP A 87 3.47 -2.97 -4.96
N TYR A 88 4.36 -2.81 -5.94
CA TYR A 88 4.33 -3.65 -7.13
C TYR A 88 4.53 -5.13 -6.76
N ARG A 89 3.74 -5.99 -7.39
CA ARG A 89 3.83 -7.45 -7.28
C ARG A 89 3.10 -8.08 -8.46
N THR A 90 3.53 -9.28 -8.83
CA THR A 90 2.77 -10.13 -9.76
C THR A 90 1.65 -10.85 -9.03
N VAL A 91 0.43 -10.70 -9.53
CA VAL A 91 -0.78 -11.41 -9.11
C VAL A 91 -0.74 -12.80 -9.74
N LYS A 92 -0.40 -13.81 -8.95
CA LYS A 92 -0.21 -15.19 -9.43
C LYS A 92 -1.50 -16.02 -9.47
N GLN A 93 -2.51 -15.65 -8.69
CA GLN A 93 -3.78 -16.35 -8.58
C GLN A 93 -4.89 -15.39 -8.97
N THR A 94 -5.86 -15.87 -9.73
CA THR A 94 -7.05 -15.10 -10.13
C THR A 94 -8.30 -15.95 -9.89
N ASN A 95 -9.43 -15.31 -9.61
CA ASN A 95 -10.69 -15.98 -9.27
C ASN A 95 -11.94 -15.26 -9.79
N ILE A 96 -11.78 -14.15 -10.49
CA ILE A 96 -12.87 -13.47 -11.20
C ILE A 96 -12.43 -13.09 -12.62
N ASP A 97 -13.39 -13.11 -13.54
CA ASP A 97 -13.24 -12.59 -14.90
C ASP A 97 -13.69 -11.12 -14.95
N LEU A 98 -12.85 -10.26 -15.54
CA LEU A 98 -13.10 -8.83 -15.76
C LEU A 98 -13.46 -8.51 -17.21
N GLY A 99 -13.50 -9.51 -18.10
CA GLY A 99 -13.70 -9.35 -19.54
C GLY A 99 -12.39 -9.19 -20.30
N HIS A 100 -12.46 -9.20 -21.64
CA HIS A 100 -11.30 -9.01 -22.53
C HIS A 100 -10.13 -9.99 -22.29
N GLY A 101 -10.42 -11.18 -21.76
CA GLY A 101 -9.39 -12.17 -21.40
C GLY A 101 -8.60 -11.83 -20.14
N ILE A 102 -8.97 -10.76 -19.41
CA ILE A 102 -8.35 -10.34 -18.17
C ILE A 102 -9.05 -11.00 -16.99
N THR A 103 -8.27 -11.69 -16.16
CA THR A 103 -8.74 -12.23 -14.87
C THR A 103 -8.04 -11.52 -13.72
N ALA A 104 -8.71 -11.43 -12.58
CA ALA A 104 -8.21 -10.74 -11.40
C ALA A 104 -8.33 -11.60 -10.14
N LEU A 105 -7.50 -11.29 -9.15
CA LEU A 105 -7.70 -11.74 -7.78
C LEU A 105 -8.69 -10.80 -7.09
N GLN A 106 -9.77 -11.37 -6.58
CA GLN A 106 -10.66 -10.72 -5.63
C GLN A 106 -10.58 -11.42 -4.28
N ASP A 107 -10.30 -10.65 -3.23
CA ASP A 107 -10.28 -11.12 -1.85
C ASP A 107 -10.99 -10.11 -0.94
N ALA A 108 -11.45 -10.55 0.23
CA ALA A 108 -12.14 -9.69 1.19
C ALA A 108 -11.79 -10.06 2.63
N GLY A 109 -11.58 -9.04 3.46
CA GLY A 109 -11.20 -9.22 4.86
C GLY A 109 -11.20 -7.89 5.61
N ALA A 110 -11.41 -7.94 6.93
CA ALA A 110 -11.40 -6.76 7.81
C ALA A 110 -12.30 -5.58 7.36
N GLY A 111 -13.38 -5.85 6.62
CA GLY A 111 -14.28 -4.82 6.09
C GLY A 111 -13.89 -4.25 4.71
N HIS A 112 -12.77 -4.71 4.16
CA HIS A 112 -12.27 -4.36 2.83
C HIS A 112 -12.56 -5.46 1.80
N LYS A 113 -12.71 -5.05 0.55
CA LYS A 113 -12.80 -5.87 -0.64
C LYS A 113 -11.74 -5.37 -1.61
N PHE A 114 -10.80 -6.25 -1.92
CA PHE A 114 -9.68 -5.99 -2.81
C PHE A 114 -9.92 -6.65 -4.16
N ILE A 115 -9.61 -5.94 -5.25
CA ILE A 115 -9.48 -6.50 -6.60
C ILE A 115 -8.11 -6.10 -7.12
N SER A 116 -7.33 -7.05 -7.63
CA SER A 116 -6.05 -6.73 -8.28
C SER A 116 -5.72 -7.65 -9.44
N TRP A 117 -5.10 -7.10 -10.47
CA TRP A 117 -4.59 -7.81 -11.63
C TRP A 117 -3.34 -7.11 -12.17
N ASN A 118 -2.62 -7.80 -13.05
CA ASN A 118 -1.54 -7.20 -13.83
C ASN A 118 -1.95 -7.05 -15.29
N GLU A 119 -1.42 -6.01 -15.92
CA GLU A 119 -1.54 -5.76 -17.36
C GLU A 119 -0.17 -5.28 -17.85
N GLY A 120 0.59 -6.14 -18.52
CA GLY A 120 2.02 -5.91 -18.75
C GLY A 120 2.78 -5.66 -17.44
N ASN A 121 3.59 -4.59 -17.40
CA ASN A 121 4.33 -4.15 -16.22
C ASN A 121 3.50 -3.30 -15.25
N TRP A 122 2.18 -3.24 -15.43
CA TRP A 122 1.27 -2.57 -14.50
C TRP A 122 0.70 -3.53 -13.47
N LEU A 123 0.57 -3.05 -12.23
CA LEU A 123 -0.28 -3.63 -11.21
C LEU A 123 -1.43 -2.65 -10.94
N ILE A 124 -2.67 -3.13 -11.06
CA ILE A 124 -3.86 -2.37 -10.70
C ILE A 124 -4.43 -2.94 -9.41
N LYS A 125 -4.71 -2.09 -8.43
CA LYS A 125 -5.30 -2.45 -7.13
C LYS A 125 -6.50 -1.55 -6.83
N ILE A 126 -7.62 -2.17 -6.50
CA ILE A 126 -8.84 -1.51 -6.05
C ILE A 126 -9.12 -2.00 -4.63
N ASP A 127 -9.26 -1.07 -3.69
CA ASP A 127 -9.59 -1.30 -2.28
C ASP A 127 -10.87 -0.55 -1.93
N TYR A 128 -11.93 -1.30 -1.61
CA TYR A 128 -13.26 -0.78 -1.35
C TYR A 128 -13.81 -1.36 -0.05
N PRO A 129 -14.76 -0.67 0.62
CA PRO A 129 -15.50 -1.30 1.70
C PRO A 129 -16.39 -2.43 1.17
N ILE A 130 -16.55 -3.49 1.96
CA ILE A 130 -17.49 -4.58 1.66
C ILE A 130 -18.93 -4.03 1.62
N GLN A 131 -19.27 -3.12 2.54
CA GLN A 131 -20.61 -2.55 2.63
C GLN A 131 -20.71 -1.29 1.77
N SER A 132 -21.57 -1.34 0.74
CA SER A 132 -21.75 -0.26 -0.24
C SER A 132 -22.10 1.11 0.37
N LYS A 133 -22.74 1.16 1.55
CA LYS A 133 -23.03 2.43 2.25
C LYS A 133 -21.78 3.22 2.69
N TYR A 134 -20.63 2.56 2.79
CA TYR A 134 -19.34 3.20 3.06
C TYR A 134 -18.55 3.47 1.78
N ALA A 135 -19.04 2.98 0.63
CA ALA A 135 -18.39 3.19 -0.65
C ALA A 135 -18.69 4.59 -1.18
N VAL A 136 -17.79 5.05 -2.02
CA VAL A 136 -17.97 6.22 -2.86
C VAL A 136 -19.23 6.16 -3.73
N LYS A 137 -19.93 7.29 -3.90
CA LYS A 137 -21.27 7.32 -4.53
C LYS A 137 -21.29 7.12 -6.05
N ASN A 138 -20.29 7.59 -6.78
CA ASN A 138 -20.26 7.52 -8.25
C ASN A 138 -19.83 6.14 -8.78
N HIS A 139 -19.05 5.39 -7.99
CA HIS A 139 -18.56 4.06 -8.32
C HIS A 139 -18.72 3.10 -7.14
N PRO A 140 -19.94 2.89 -6.60
CA PRO A 140 -20.12 2.15 -5.35
C PRO A 140 -19.79 0.65 -5.45
N ASP A 141 -19.56 0.15 -6.67
CA ASP A 141 -19.24 -1.24 -6.96
C ASP A 141 -17.83 -1.35 -7.56
N SER A 142 -16.91 -1.87 -6.75
CA SER A 142 -15.51 -2.08 -7.13
C SER A 142 -15.34 -3.00 -8.33
N ARG A 143 -16.22 -4.00 -8.53
CA ARG A 143 -16.10 -4.95 -9.63
C ARG A 143 -16.48 -4.30 -10.95
N LYS A 144 -17.60 -3.57 -10.98
CA LYS A 144 -17.99 -2.79 -12.15
C LYS A 144 -16.94 -1.75 -12.53
N LEU A 145 -16.31 -1.12 -11.52
CA LEU A 145 -15.18 -0.21 -11.78
C LEU A 145 -14.00 -0.96 -12.42
N ALA A 146 -13.62 -2.13 -11.91
CA ALA A 146 -12.55 -2.95 -12.50
C ALA A 146 -12.83 -3.33 -13.96
N GLU A 147 -14.04 -3.82 -14.24
CA GLU A 147 -14.50 -4.16 -15.60
C GLU A 147 -14.49 -2.92 -16.51
N THR A 148 -14.91 -1.76 -15.99
CA THR A 148 -14.86 -0.48 -16.73
C THR A 148 -13.43 -0.05 -17.06
N ILE A 149 -12.48 -0.26 -16.14
CA ILE A 149 -11.06 0.04 -16.37
C ILE A 149 -10.51 -0.87 -17.46
N VAL A 150 -10.71 -2.19 -17.34
CA VAL A 150 -10.26 -3.17 -18.34
C VAL A 150 -10.82 -2.84 -19.72
N ALA A 151 -12.13 -2.61 -19.83
CA ALA A 151 -12.76 -2.28 -21.10
C ALA A 151 -12.23 -0.96 -21.71
N TYR A 152 -11.88 0.01 -20.88
CA TYR A 152 -11.26 1.25 -21.36
C TYR A 152 -9.84 1.02 -21.88
N LEU A 153 -9.02 0.30 -21.10
CA LEU A 153 -7.60 0.06 -21.40
C LEU A 153 -7.36 -0.83 -22.61
N GLU A 154 -8.32 -1.71 -22.96
CA GLU A 154 -8.29 -2.52 -24.19
C GLU A 154 -8.04 -1.68 -25.46
N THR A 155 -8.52 -0.43 -25.47
CA THR A 155 -8.36 0.49 -26.62
C THR A 155 -7.54 1.74 -26.29
N HIS A 156 -7.10 1.89 -25.04
CA HIS A 156 -6.39 3.07 -24.54
C HIS A 156 -5.20 2.65 -23.68
N TYR A 157 -4.05 2.54 -24.31
CA TYR A 157 -2.86 2.04 -23.65
C TYR A 157 -2.29 3.03 -22.63
N LEU A 158 -2.03 2.53 -21.42
CA LEU A 158 -1.17 3.23 -20.47
C LEU A 158 0.25 3.34 -21.04
N PRO A 159 1.02 4.38 -20.68
CA PRO A 159 2.45 4.39 -20.95
C PRO A 159 3.10 3.12 -20.41
N ALA A 160 3.95 2.48 -21.23
CA ALA A 160 4.62 1.25 -20.87
C ALA A 160 5.78 1.56 -19.90
N PRO A 161 5.74 1.11 -18.64
CA PRO A 161 6.85 1.29 -17.73
C PRO A 161 7.96 0.31 -18.08
N ASP A 162 9.23 0.73 -18.10
CA ASP A 162 10.35 -0.19 -18.34
C ASP A 162 10.36 -1.35 -17.33
N ASN A 163 10.11 -1.04 -16.05
CA ASN A 163 10.12 -2.04 -14.98
C ASN A 163 8.75 -2.24 -14.35
N GLN A 164 8.16 -1.19 -13.76
CA GLN A 164 6.91 -1.31 -13.03
C GLN A 164 6.10 -0.02 -13.01
N GLY A 165 4.78 -0.19 -13.02
CA GLY A 165 3.79 0.84 -12.76
C GLY A 165 2.72 0.31 -11.81
N VAL A 166 2.13 1.19 -11.02
CA VAL A 166 1.06 0.86 -10.09
C VAL A 166 -0.08 1.86 -10.19
N ILE A 167 -1.31 1.34 -10.24
CA ILE A 167 -2.54 2.10 -10.05
C ILE A 167 -3.17 1.62 -8.74
N LYS A 168 -3.38 2.53 -7.79
CA LYS A 168 -4.06 2.26 -6.51
C LYS A 168 -5.33 3.09 -6.43
N ILE A 169 -6.46 2.45 -6.16
CA ILE A 169 -7.76 3.11 -6.04
C ILE A 169 -8.36 2.71 -4.70
N GLN A 170 -8.68 3.70 -3.87
CA GLN A 170 -9.39 3.56 -2.60
C GLN A 170 -10.80 4.17 -2.73
N GLY A 171 -11.81 3.33 -2.55
CA GLY A 171 -13.22 3.66 -2.74
C GLY A 171 -13.99 3.95 -1.46
N PHE A 172 -13.33 4.38 -0.38
CA PHE A 172 -13.98 4.73 0.87
C PHE A 172 -14.56 6.14 0.79
N LYS A 173 -15.84 6.31 1.16
CA LYS A 173 -16.54 7.61 1.02
C LYS A 173 -15.87 8.75 1.79
N ASP A 174 -15.25 8.45 2.93
CA ASP A 174 -14.68 9.44 3.85
C ASP A 174 -13.19 9.72 3.54
N SER A 175 -12.56 8.87 2.72
CA SER A 175 -11.15 8.98 2.34
C SER A 175 -10.90 8.39 0.94
N PRO A 176 -11.57 8.91 -0.11
CA PRO A 176 -11.35 8.41 -1.46
C PRO A 176 -9.97 8.84 -1.93
N SER A 177 -9.26 7.95 -2.60
CA SER A 177 -7.95 8.26 -3.17
C SER A 177 -7.70 7.45 -4.42
N SER A 178 -6.98 8.02 -5.36
CA SER A 178 -6.48 7.32 -6.54
C SER A 178 -5.09 7.83 -6.85
N VAL A 179 -4.18 6.91 -7.13
CA VAL A 179 -2.79 7.20 -7.49
C VAL A 179 -2.43 6.36 -8.70
N VAL A 180 -1.86 7.01 -9.72
CA VAL A 180 -1.23 6.35 -10.87
C VAL A 180 0.24 6.72 -10.86
N LYS A 181 1.11 5.73 -10.80
CA LYS A 181 2.56 5.93 -10.74
C LYS A 181 3.27 4.96 -11.68
N TRP A 182 4.15 5.46 -12.52
CA TRP A 182 5.00 4.65 -13.38
C TRP A 182 6.37 5.27 -13.52
N GLN A 183 7.33 4.48 -13.97
CA GLN A 183 8.64 4.97 -14.34
C GLN A 183 8.84 4.89 -15.84
N ASP A 184 9.64 5.79 -16.38
CA ASP A 184 10.25 5.72 -17.70
C ASP A 184 11.70 6.21 -17.56
N GLY A 185 12.63 5.31 -17.86
CA GLY A 185 14.03 5.39 -17.51
C GLY A 185 14.23 5.69 -16.02
N ARG A 186 14.92 6.80 -15.76
CA ARG A 186 15.25 7.29 -14.41
C ARG A 186 14.19 8.23 -13.82
N VAL A 187 13.05 8.41 -14.47
CA VAL A 187 12.01 9.35 -14.05
C VAL A 187 10.76 8.60 -13.60
N VAL A 188 10.28 8.89 -12.39
CA VAL A 188 8.97 8.47 -11.91
C VAL A 188 7.96 9.57 -12.18
N TYR A 189 6.86 9.20 -12.80
CA TYR A 189 5.69 10.03 -13.04
C TYR A 189 4.59 9.64 -12.06
N GLU A 190 3.95 10.63 -11.46
CA GLU A 190 2.88 10.41 -10.49
C GLU A 190 1.70 11.35 -10.74
N LEU A 191 0.52 10.75 -10.73
CA LEU A 191 -0.78 11.41 -10.79
C LEU A 191 -1.56 11.01 -9.54
N LYS A 192 -2.04 12.01 -8.80
CA LYS A 192 -2.85 11.80 -7.59
C LYS A 192 -4.22 12.45 -7.75
N SER A 193 -5.22 11.82 -7.16
CA SER A 193 -6.55 12.39 -6.97
C SER A 193 -7.11 11.95 -5.64
N GLU A 194 -7.33 12.91 -4.75
CA GLU A 194 -8.15 12.74 -3.54
C GLU A 194 -9.64 12.94 -3.84
N LYS A 195 -9.94 13.30 -5.09
CA LYS A 195 -11.29 13.26 -5.62
C LYS A 195 -11.53 11.85 -6.10
N ASN A 196 -12.73 11.38 -5.83
CA ASN A 196 -13.25 10.07 -6.17
C ASN A 196 -13.45 9.89 -7.70
N ASN A 197 -12.43 10.12 -8.52
CA ASN A 197 -12.52 10.08 -9.99
C ASN A 197 -11.41 9.18 -10.59
N PRO A 198 -11.38 7.88 -10.28
CA PRO A 198 -10.32 6.98 -10.76
C PRO A 198 -10.21 6.96 -12.30
N MET A 199 -11.35 6.96 -13.01
CA MET A 199 -11.36 6.95 -14.48
C MET A 199 -10.77 8.22 -15.10
N GLU A 200 -10.97 9.38 -14.48
CA GLU A 200 -10.37 10.63 -14.96
C GLU A 200 -8.84 10.56 -14.83
N LEU A 201 -8.35 10.05 -13.70
CA LEU A 201 -6.93 9.93 -13.44
C LEU A 201 -6.24 8.96 -14.41
N ILE A 202 -6.87 7.82 -14.69
CA ILE A 202 -6.39 6.83 -15.68
C ILE A 202 -6.34 7.44 -17.08
N LYS A 203 -7.40 8.15 -17.50
CA LYS A 203 -7.41 8.88 -18.78
C LYS A 203 -6.27 9.88 -18.88
N ARG A 204 -6.02 10.64 -17.81
CA ARG A 204 -4.89 11.58 -17.76
C ARG A 204 -3.54 10.88 -17.85
N ALA A 205 -3.39 9.68 -17.28
CA ALA A 205 -2.17 8.90 -17.41
C ALA A 205 -1.94 8.40 -18.85
N VAL A 206 -2.99 7.92 -19.51
CA VAL A 206 -2.97 7.58 -20.95
C VAL A 206 -2.56 8.79 -21.78
N GLU A 207 -3.17 9.95 -21.56
CA GLU A 207 -2.81 11.17 -22.30
C GLU A 207 -1.39 11.65 -21.99
N ALA A 208 -0.94 11.55 -20.73
CA ALA A 208 0.42 11.89 -20.35
C ALA A 208 1.44 11.03 -21.14
N GLY A 209 1.19 9.72 -21.24
CA GLY A 209 2.05 8.79 -21.97
C GLY A 209 2.19 9.07 -23.46
N LYS A 210 1.20 9.72 -24.10
CA LYS A 210 1.29 10.15 -25.51
C LYS A 210 2.22 11.33 -25.74
N ASN A 211 2.56 12.06 -24.67
CA ASN A 211 3.35 13.30 -24.70
C ASN A 211 4.74 13.12 -24.07
N LEU A 212 5.14 11.88 -23.75
CA LEU A 212 6.49 11.50 -23.33
C LEU A 212 7.28 11.03 -24.55
#